data_AF-A0A438X4N0-F1
#
_entry.id   AF-A0A438X4N0-F1
#
_cell.length_a   1.000
_cell.length_b   1.000
_cell.length_c   1.000
_cell.angle_alpha   90.00
_cell.angle_beta   90.00
_cell.angle_gamma   90.00
#
_symmetry.space_group_name_H-M   'P 1'
#
loop_
_entity.id
_entity.type
_entity.pdbx_description
1 polymer ?
#
loop_
_entity_poly.entity_id
_entity_poly.type
_entity_poly.pdbx_seq_one_letter_code
_entity_poly.pdbx_strand_id
1 'polypeptide(L)'
;MILMMENRMPKEIQKTETSEINEKNIEKVLNAYDKQQHHHQDDLAIQYLPAVRAMAFRLKERLPSSIDFNDLVSIGTEELIKLARRYESALNDSFWGYAKTRVNGAMLDYLRSLDVISRSSRKLIKSIDAEITKHLNEHGKEPSDAYLA
;
A
#
# COMPACT_ATOMS: atom_id res chain seq x y z
N MET A 1 -74.95 11.36 -16.53
CA MET A 1 -74.10 10.49 -17.38
C MET A 1 -72.69 11.08 -17.38
N ILE A 2 -71.84 10.52 -16.51
CA ILE A 2 -70.38 10.28 -16.61
C ILE A 2 -69.42 11.37 -17.19
N LEU A 3 -68.31 11.59 -16.44
CA LEU A 3 -66.97 12.16 -16.80
C LEU A 3 -66.90 13.69 -17.05
N MET A 4 -65.91 14.45 -16.55
CA MET A 4 -64.54 14.13 -16.17
C MET A 4 -64.07 14.89 -14.92
N MET A 5 -63.36 14.16 -14.05
CA MET A 5 -62.44 14.70 -13.05
C MET A 5 -61.24 15.32 -13.78
N GLU A 6 -61.17 16.65 -13.88
CA GLU A 6 -59.90 17.32 -14.18
C GLU A 6 -59.08 17.40 -12.89
N ASN A 7 -58.34 16.32 -12.62
CA ASN A 7 -57.25 16.30 -11.65
C ASN A 7 -56.17 17.31 -12.09
N ARG A 8 -56.29 18.57 -11.67
CA ARG A 8 -55.16 19.50 -11.62
C ARG A 8 -54.52 19.44 -10.23
N MET A 9 -53.73 18.39 -10.00
CA MET A 9 -52.74 18.35 -8.93
C MET A 9 -51.53 19.25 -9.30
N PRO A 10 -50.88 19.92 -8.33
CA PRO A 10 -49.97 21.06 -8.54
C PRO A 10 -48.56 20.68 -9.07
N LYS A 11 -47.99 21.56 -9.92
CA LYS A 11 -46.63 21.46 -10.54
C LYS A 11 -45.45 21.47 -9.55
N GLU A 12 -45.70 21.57 -8.25
CA GLU A 12 -44.69 21.64 -7.18
C GLU A 12 -44.17 20.25 -6.77
N ILE A 13 -44.96 19.19 -6.92
CA ILE A 13 -44.59 17.83 -6.50
C ILE A 13 -43.55 17.20 -7.47
N GLN A 14 -43.56 17.60 -8.75
CA GLN A 14 -42.64 17.07 -9.77
C GLN A 14 -41.20 17.60 -9.67
N LYS A 15 -40.98 18.79 -9.08
CA LYS A 15 -39.62 19.36 -8.91
C LYS A 15 -38.85 18.70 -7.77
N THR A 16 -39.53 18.36 -6.68
CA THR A 16 -38.94 17.77 -5.46
C THR A 16 -38.53 16.31 -5.67
N GLU A 17 -39.36 15.52 -6.36
CA GLU A 17 -39.02 14.14 -6.70
C GLU A 17 -37.83 14.06 -7.67
N THR A 18 -37.75 14.99 -8.63
CA THR A 18 -36.66 15.02 -9.63
C THR A 18 -35.31 15.42 -9.00
N SER A 19 -35.29 16.32 -8.01
CA SER A 19 -34.08 16.68 -7.27
C SER A 19 -33.61 15.55 -6.35
N GLU A 20 -34.53 14.88 -5.65
CA GLU A 20 -34.20 13.75 -4.78
C GLU A 20 -33.70 12.52 -5.57
N ILE A 21 -34.25 12.27 -6.76
CA ILE A 21 -33.78 11.21 -7.66
C ILE A 21 -32.37 11.55 -8.18
N ASN A 22 -32.08 12.82 -8.48
CA ASN A 22 -30.76 13.25 -8.95
C ASN A 22 -29.70 13.17 -7.84
N GLU A 23 -30.03 13.58 -6.62
CA GLU A 23 -29.13 13.46 -5.46
C GLU A 23 -28.83 11.99 -5.11
N LYS A 24 -29.84 11.12 -5.11
CA LYS A 24 -29.66 9.66 -4.92
C LYS A 24 -28.81 9.02 -6.01
N ASN A 25 -28.93 9.48 -7.26
CA ASN A 25 -28.10 8.99 -8.36
C ASN A 25 -26.64 9.46 -8.22
N ILE A 26 -26.41 10.71 -7.81
CA ILE A 26 -25.07 11.23 -7.54
C ILE A 26 -24.43 10.46 -6.39
N GLU A 27 -25.15 10.24 -5.29
CA GLU A 27 -24.66 9.46 -4.14
C GLU A 27 -24.34 8.01 -4.54
N LYS A 28 -25.16 7.39 -5.39
CA LYS A 28 -24.92 6.04 -5.91
C LYS A 28 -23.67 5.97 -6.80
N VAL A 29 -23.43 6.99 -7.62
CA VAL A 29 -22.24 7.08 -8.48
C VAL A 29 -20.98 7.33 -7.64
N LEU A 30 -21.04 8.21 -6.64
CA LEU A 30 -19.94 8.45 -5.70
C LEU A 30 -19.60 7.18 -4.91
N ASN A 31 -20.60 6.49 -4.37
CA ASN A 31 -20.40 5.21 -3.67
C ASN A 31 -19.80 4.12 -4.57
N ALA A 32 -20.20 4.06 -5.85
CA ALA A 32 -19.62 3.11 -6.81
C ALA A 32 -18.17 3.45 -7.16
N TYR A 33 -17.85 4.75 -7.29
CA TYR A 33 -16.50 5.24 -7.53
C TYR A 33 -15.57 4.91 -6.36
N ASP A 34 -15.98 5.23 -5.13
CA ASP A 34 -15.21 4.92 -3.92
C ASP A 34 -14.98 3.42 -3.77
N LYS A 35 -16.00 2.60 -4.05
CA LYS A 35 -15.87 1.15 -4.03
C LYS A 35 -14.86 0.65 -5.07
N GLN A 36 -14.89 1.19 -6.29
CA GLN A 36 -13.94 0.83 -7.35
C GLN A 36 -12.50 1.25 -6.99
N GLN A 37 -12.32 2.43 -6.39
CA GLN A 37 -11.02 2.89 -5.90
C GLN A 37 -10.47 1.95 -4.82
N HIS A 38 -11.29 1.56 -3.84
CA HIS A 38 -10.88 0.61 -2.81
C HIS A 38 -10.49 -0.75 -3.37
N HIS A 39 -11.26 -1.29 -4.35
CA HIS A 39 -10.89 -2.53 -5.02
C HIS A 39 -9.53 -2.45 -5.71
N HIS A 40 -9.24 -1.35 -6.41
CA HIS A 40 -7.94 -1.17 -7.05
C HIS A 40 -6.77 -1.10 -6.05
N GLN A 41 -6.98 -0.43 -4.92
CA GLN A 41 -5.99 -0.33 -3.84
C GLN A 41 -5.71 -1.70 -3.20
N ASP A 42 -6.76 -2.48 -2.95
CA ASP A 42 -6.63 -3.81 -2.38
C ASP A 42 -5.91 -4.77 -3.35
N ASP A 43 -6.23 -4.70 -4.65
CA ASP A 43 -5.58 -5.48 -5.69
C ASP A 43 -4.07 -5.19 -5.77
N LEU A 44 -3.68 -3.91 -5.71
CA LEU A 44 -2.26 -3.51 -5.65
C LEU A 44 -1.57 -4.09 -4.42
N ALA A 45 -2.19 -3.98 -3.23
CA ALA A 45 -1.59 -4.54 -2.03
C ALA A 45 -1.40 -6.06 -2.16
N ILE A 46 -2.43 -6.79 -2.60
CA ILE A 46 -2.39 -8.25 -2.78
C ILE A 46 -1.28 -8.66 -3.75
N GLN A 47 -1.15 -7.95 -4.88
CA GLN A 47 -0.16 -8.24 -5.91
C GLN A 47 1.27 -8.21 -5.36
N TYR A 48 1.57 -7.33 -4.41
CA TYR A 48 2.93 -7.13 -3.89
C TYR A 48 3.19 -7.79 -2.52
N LEU A 49 2.20 -8.45 -1.91
CA LEU A 49 2.40 -9.27 -0.70
C LEU A 49 3.56 -10.28 -0.82
N PRO A 50 3.73 -11.02 -1.93
CA PRO A 50 4.86 -11.93 -2.08
C PRO A 50 6.22 -11.21 -2.03
N ALA A 51 6.30 -9.99 -2.56
CA ALA A 51 7.52 -9.19 -2.55
C ALA A 51 7.86 -8.69 -1.14
N VAL A 52 6.85 -8.30 -0.36
CA VAL A 52 7.01 -7.97 1.06
C VAL A 52 7.51 -9.18 1.85
N ARG A 53 6.91 -10.35 1.63
CA ARG A 53 7.31 -11.61 2.27
C ARG A 53 8.78 -11.94 1.98
N ALA A 54 9.20 -11.82 0.72
CA ALA A 54 10.58 -12.04 0.32
C ALA A 54 11.55 -11.03 0.96
N MET A 55 11.10 -9.78 1.15
CA MET A 55 11.89 -8.74 1.82
C MET A 55 12.07 -9.03 3.32
N ALA A 56 10.99 -9.40 4.00
CA ALA A 56 11.02 -9.82 5.39
C ALA A 56 11.94 -11.04 5.60
N PHE A 57 11.96 -11.96 4.63
CA PHE A 57 12.79 -13.17 4.69
C PHE A 57 14.28 -12.81 4.67
N ARG A 58 14.70 -11.96 3.72
CA ARG A 58 16.09 -11.46 3.64
C ARG A 58 16.52 -10.68 4.87
N LEU A 59 15.61 -9.91 5.48
CA LEU A 59 15.91 -9.25 6.76
C LEU A 59 16.11 -10.29 7.87
N LYS A 60 15.21 -11.28 7.96
CA LYS A 60 15.25 -12.32 9.00
C LYS A 60 16.54 -13.13 8.99
N GLU A 61 17.12 -13.41 7.82
CA GLU A 61 18.41 -14.13 7.70
C GLU A 61 19.55 -13.47 8.48
N ARG A 62 19.48 -12.16 8.72
CA ARG A 62 20.53 -11.37 9.39
C ARG A 62 20.19 -11.04 10.85
N LEU A 63 19.11 -11.60 11.39
CA LEU A 63 18.56 -11.25 12.70
C LEU A 63 18.59 -12.42 13.68
N PRO A 64 18.67 -12.16 15.00
CA PRO A 64 18.59 -13.21 16.02
C PRO A 64 17.31 -14.04 15.92
N SER A 65 17.35 -15.26 16.48
CA SER A 65 16.19 -16.17 16.53
C SER A 65 14.99 -15.57 17.29
N SER A 66 15.23 -14.64 18.21
CA SER A 66 14.20 -13.94 19.00
C SER A 66 13.25 -13.06 18.19
N ILE A 67 13.61 -12.70 16.95
CA ILE A 67 12.72 -11.93 16.07
C ILE A 67 11.82 -12.86 15.28
N ASP A 68 10.51 -12.66 15.32
CA ASP A 68 9.58 -13.41 14.49
C ASP A 68 9.60 -12.88 13.05
N PHE A 69 9.64 -13.80 12.09
CA PHE A 69 9.46 -13.50 10.68
C PHE A 69 8.05 -12.96 10.39
N ASN A 70 7.03 -13.48 11.05
CA ASN A 70 5.64 -13.06 10.85
C ASN A 70 5.40 -11.63 11.33
N ASP A 71 6.13 -11.16 12.35
CA ASP A 71 6.07 -9.75 12.76
C ASP A 71 6.59 -8.84 11.65
N LEU A 72 7.73 -9.18 11.04
CA LEU A 72 8.28 -8.42 9.91
C LEU A 72 7.32 -8.39 8.73
N VAL A 73 6.72 -9.54 8.39
CA VAL A 73 5.70 -9.61 7.33
C VAL A 73 4.51 -8.72 7.68
N SER A 74 4.01 -8.77 8.92
CA SER A 74 2.84 -7.99 9.34
C SER A 74 3.11 -6.49 9.26
N ILE A 75 4.25 -6.03 9.78
CA ILE A 75 4.66 -4.62 9.69
C ILE A 75 4.81 -4.17 8.24
N GLY A 76 5.46 -4.99 7.40
CA GLY A 76 5.62 -4.67 5.98
C GLY A 76 4.29 -4.63 5.23
N THR A 77 3.37 -5.54 5.55
CA THR A 77 2.02 -5.61 4.96
C THR A 77 1.17 -4.41 5.40
N GLU A 78 1.24 -4.01 6.67
CA GLU A 78 0.52 -2.85 7.16
C GLU A 78 0.91 -1.58 6.39
N GLU A 79 2.22 -1.35 6.20
CA GLU A 79 2.68 -0.22 5.39
C GLU A 79 2.34 -0.36 3.92
N LEU A 80 2.43 -1.56 3.33
CA LEU A 80 2.04 -1.76 1.95
C LEU A 80 0.58 -1.33 1.70
N ILE A 81 -0.33 -1.69 2.61
CA ILE A 81 -1.75 -1.32 2.52
C ILE A 81 -1.92 0.20 2.62
N LYS A 82 -1.23 0.85 3.57
CA LYS A 82 -1.26 2.32 3.70
C LYS A 82 -0.76 3.02 2.44
N LEU A 83 0.28 2.47 1.81
CA LEU A 83 0.87 3.01 0.60
C LEU A 83 -0.03 2.79 -0.62
N ALA A 84 -0.66 1.62 -0.73
CA ALA A 84 -1.63 1.33 -1.79
C ALA A 84 -2.79 2.33 -1.77
N ARG A 85 -3.30 2.66 -0.57
CA ARG A 85 -4.38 3.65 -0.40
C ARG A 85 -4.01 5.08 -0.78
N ARG A 86 -2.72 5.42 -0.74
CA ARG A 86 -2.19 6.77 -1.04
C ARG A 86 -1.49 6.85 -2.39
N TYR A 87 -1.48 5.75 -3.15
CA TYR A 87 -0.74 5.68 -4.39
C TYR A 87 -1.45 6.45 -5.50
N GLU A 88 -0.73 7.39 -6.10
CA GLU A 88 -1.16 8.12 -7.29
C GLU A 88 -0.30 7.69 -8.48
N SER A 89 -0.91 7.02 -9.45
CA SER A 89 -0.24 6.52 -10.65
C SER A 89 0.28 7.64 -11.56
N ALA A 90 -0.30 8.83 -11.48
CA ALA A 90 0.14 10.00 -12.24
C ALA A 90 1.51 10.55 -11.77
N LEU A 91 1.91 10.27 -10.52
CA LEU A 91 3.12 10.82 -9.90
C LEU A 91 4.30 9.82 -9.86
N ASN A 92 4.08 8.56 -10.24
CA ASN A 92 5.03 7.48 -9.99
C ASN A 92 5.02 6.44 -11.10
N ASP A 93 6.20 6.05 -11.60
CA ASP A 93 6.34 5.06 -12.68
C ASP A 93 5.80 3.66 -12.33
N SER A 94 5.95 3.25 -11.07
CA SER A 94 5.41 1.98 -10.58
C SER A 94 5.08 2.03 -9.09
N PHE A 95 4.05 1.29 -8.69
CA PHE A 95 3.68 1.17 -7.28
C PHE A 95 4.82 0.59 -6.45
N TRP A 96 5.51 -0.44 -6.95
CA TRP A 96 6.63 -1.03 -6.21
C TRP A 96 7.81 -0.08 -6.06
N GLY A 97 8.15 0.68 -7.09
CA GLY A 97 9.20 1.71 -6.98
C GLY A 97 8.90 2.73 -5.87
N TYR A 98 7.63 3.13 -5.77
CA TYR A 98 7.13 3.99 -4.69
C TYR A 98 7.14 3.29 -3.31
N ALA A 99 6.67 2.04 -3.23
CA ALA A 99 6.42 1.36 -1.96
C ALA A 99 7.65 0.70 -1.34
N LYS A 100 8.55 0.13 -2.15
CA LYS A 100 9.66 -0.74 -1.73
C LYS A 100 10.49 -0.14 -0.60
N THR A 101 10.93 1.10 -0.75
CA THR A 101 11.81 1.76 0.23
C THR A 101 11.09 2.05 1.55
N ARG A 102 9.79 2.36 1.50
CA ARG A 102 8.98 2.68 2.68
C ARG A 102 8.60 1.43 3.47
N VAL A 103 8.22 0.36 2.78
CA VAL A 103 7.99 -0.96 3.38
C VAL A 103 9.25 -1.45 4.10
N ASN A 104 10.43 -1.32 3.46
CA ASN A 104 11.70 -1.67 4.10
C ASN A 104 11.98 -0.78 5.31
N GLY A 105 11.74 0.54 5.19
CA GLY A 105 11.90 1.49 6.28
C GLY A 105 11.10 1.11 7.52
N ALA A 106 9.83 0.74 7.34
CA ALA A 106 8.95 0.37 8.45
C ALA A 106 9.38 -0.91 9.17
N MET A 107 9.82 -1.94 8.44
CA MET A 107 10.40 -3.13 9.06
C MET A 107 11.69 -2.79 9.82
N LEU A 108 12.54 -1.92 9.29
CA LEU A 108 13.74 -1.46 9.99
C LEU A 108 13.41 -0.62 11.23
N ASP A 109 12.34 0.18 11.19
CA ASP A 109 11.87 0.96 12.34
C ASP A 109 11.29 0.07 13.44
N TYR A 110 10.56 -0.99 13.09
CA TYR A 110 10.17 -2.03 14.04
C TYR A 110 11.40 -2.68 14.70
N LEU A 111 12.41 -3.05 13.94
CA LEU A 111 13.62 -3.66 14.52
C LEU A 111 14.39 -2.68 15.43
N ARG A 112 14.33 -1.38 15.14
CA ARG A 112 14.89 -0.33 16.00
C ARG A 112 14.11 -0.20 17.30
N SER A 113 12.78 -0.30 17.28
CA SER A 113 11.96 -0.19 18.50
C SER A 113 12.16 -1.35 19.46
N LEU A 114 12.58 -2.52 18.95
CA LEU A 114 12.92 -3.69 19.76
C LEU A 114 14.34 -3.65 20.36
N ASP A 115 15.16 -2.64 20.06
CA ASP A 115 16.58 -2.54 20.47
C ASP A 115 17.47 -3.73 20.02
N VAL A 116 16.97 -4.57 19.10
CA VAL A 116 17.62 -5.81 18.65
C VAL A 116 18.88 -5.56 17.82
N ILE A 117 19.10 -4.34 17.33
CA ILE A 117 20.28 -3.98 16.55
C ILE A 117 21.29 -3.22 17.41
N SER A 118 22.26 -3.96 17.95
CA SER A 118 23.44 -3.39 18.62
C SER A 118 24.14 -2.34 17.73
N ARG A 119 24.91 -1.41 18.33
CA ARG A 119 25.71 -0.43 17.53
C ARG A 119 26.61 -1.13 16.51
N SER A 120 27.17 -2.28 16.88
CA SER A 120 28.00 -3.14 16.02
C SER A 120 27.20 -3.69 14.83
N SER A 121 26.01 -4.21 15.08
CA SER A 121 25.11 -4.71 14.03
C SER A 121 24.67 -3.58 13.07
N ARG A 122 24.44 -2.35 13.58
CA ARG A 122 24.17 -1.16 12.74
C ARG A 122 25.36 -0.81 11.86
N LYS A 123 26.58 -0.87 12.40
CA LYS A 123 27.80 -0.62 11.64
C LYS A 123 27.97 -1.65 10.52
N LEU A 124 27.78 -2.93 10.85
CA LEU A 124 27.86 -4.03 9.89
C LEU A 124 26.83 -3.89 8.75
N ILE A 125 25.58 -3.54 9.08
CA ILE A 125 24.55 -3.29 8.06
C ILE A 125 24.96 -2.16 7.11
N LYS A 126 25.41 -1.03 7.65
CA LYS A 126 25.93 0.09 6.83
C LYS A 126 27.12 -0.31 5.96
N SER A 127 28.04 -1.12 6.50
CA SER A 127 29.19 -1.62 5.76
C SER A 127 28.77 -2.49 4.58
N ILE A 128 27.82 -3.40 4.80
CA ILE A 128 27.28 -4.28 3.77
C ILE A 128 26.53 -3.46 2.70
N ASP A 129 25.67 -2.51 3.07
CA ASP A 129 24.97 -1.65 2.11
C ASP A 129 25.95 -0.81 1.26
N ALA A 130 27.04 -0.34 1.85
CA ALA A 130 28.09 0.39 1.13
C ALA A 130 28.80 -0.51 0.11
N GLU A 131 29.13 -1.75 0.48
CA GLU A 131 29.79 -2.68 -0.44
C GLU A 131 28.85 -3.15 -1.56
N ILE A 132 27.56 -3.37 -1.26
CA ILE A 132 26.54 -3.64 -2.27
C ILE A 132 26.46 -2.49 -3.28
N THR A 133 26.36 -1.26 -2.79
CA THR A 133 26.28 -0.06 -3.65
C THR A 133 27.52 0.08 -4.51
N LYS A 134 28.71 -0.13 -3.93
CA LYS A 134 29.98 -0.08 -4.64
C LYS A 134 30.07 -1.16 -5.71
N HIS A 135 29.78 -2.40 -5.37
CA HIS A 135 29.83 -3.53 -6.30
C HIS A 135 28.82 -3.36 -7.43
N LEU A 136 27.61 -2.86 -7.14
CA LEU A 136 26.59 -2.54 -8.14
C LEU A 136 27.08 -1.47 -9.12
N ASN A 137 27.73 -0.42 -8.62
CA ASN A 137 28.30 0.64 -9.46
C ASN A 137 29.45 0.12 -10.35
N GLU A 138 30.29 -0.77 -9.82
CA GLU A 138 31.46 -1.30 -10.53
C GLU A 138 31.11 -2.41 -11.54
N HIS A 139 30.14 -3.27 -11.21
CA HIS A 139 29.86 -4.50 -11.96
C HIS A 139 28.46 -4.53 -12.59
N GLY A 140 27.64 -3.50 -12.37
CA GLY A 140 26.26 -3.42 -12.87
C GLY A 140 25.31 -4.46 -12.26
N LYS A 141 25.73 -5.17 -11.21
CA LYS A 141 24.95 -6.19 -10.51
C LYS A 141 25.27 -6.21 -9.02
N GLU A 142 24.28 -6.59 -8.21
CA GLU A 142 24.49 -6.78 -6.77
C GLU A 142 25.45 -7.95 -6.50
N PRO A 143 26.29 -7.87 -5.45
CA PRO A 143 27.17 -8.95 -5.04
C PRO A 143 26.38 -10.14 -4.48
N SER A 144 26.95 -11.35 -4.56
CA SER A 144 26.34 -12.54 -3.99
C SER A 144 26.47 -12.57 -2.47
N ASP A 145 25.59 -13.30 -1.77
CA ASP A 145 25.65 -13.43 -0.32
C ASP A 145 26.98 -14.06 0.14
N ALA A 146 27.54 -14.99 -0.65
CA ALA A 146 28.85 -15.57 -0.39
C ALA A 146 30.02 -14.56 -0.46
N TYR A 147 29.84 -13.45 -1.19
CA TYR A 147 30.80 -12.36 -1.26
C TYR A 147 30.68 -11.39 -0.07
N LEU A 148 29.47 -11.29 0.51
CA LEU A 148 29.16 -10.38 1.63
C LEU A 148 29.30 -11.03 3.02
N ALA A 149 29.48 -12.35 3.08
CA ALA A 149 29.65 -13.15 4.29
C ALA A 149 31.06 -13.03 4.88
#